data_AF-A0AAV8YGA0-F1
#
_entry.id   AF-A0AAV8YGA0-F1
#
_cell.length_a   1.000
_cell.length_b   1.000
_cell.length_c   1.000
_cell.angle_alpha   90.00
_cell.angle_beta   90.00
_cell.angle_gamma   90.00
#
_symmetry.space_group_name_H-M   'P 1'
#
loop_
_entity.id
_entity.type
_entity.pdbx_description
1 polymer ?
#
loop_
_entity_poly.entity_id
_entity_poly.type
_entity_poly.pdbx_seq_one_letter_code
_entity_poly.pdbx_strand_id
1 'polypeptide(L)'
;MSLCSTPSFTGTAFFLWDLDHVSELARQSENKTLLLFSQVYRGMAVLSRERIEDLYRDIREYVRANSTSAKPTSSPEEVVASVMAFFTDLFPLAYHHSADISNKDFTLDYKECLKKSFETISPFGDIPAQISQSLSKSLEATRLLLQAFRVGAEVLNTTDTLLIDEGGAEHSECHDSLVKMTYCPRCLGMAGHAKPCSGYCLNVLRGCIAKYVAELDPPWNGYVEGVESLLIAMKRGNNDAGVNADVVIRNLDTKISAAIMHYMEKGKDIDARYSV
;
A
#
# COMPACT_ATOMS: atom_id res chain seq x y z
N MET A 1 10.38 -39.61 1.40
CA MET A 1 11.63 -38.83 1.40
C MET A 1 11.26 -37.41 1.78
N SER A 2 11.43 -37.05 3.05
CA SER A 2 11.29 -35.67 3.53
C SER A 2 12.70 -35.16 3.77
N LEU A 3 13.33 -34.64 2.73
CA LEU A 3 14.57 -33.89 2.86
C LEU A 3 14.13 -32.44 3.12
N CYS A 4 13.98 -32.09 4.39
CA CYS A 4 13.51 -30.78 4.89
C CYS A 4 12.07 -30.43 4.50
N SER A 5 11.12 -30.74 5.37
CA SER A 5 9.80 -30.12 5.34
C SER A 5 9.92 -28.65 5.72
N THR A 6 10.16 -27.78 4.75
CA THR A 6 9.79 -26.37 4.86
C THR A 6 8.30 -26.25 4.61
N PRO A 7 7.56 -25.45 5.39
CA PRO A 7 6.20 -25.10 5.01
C PRO A 7 6.28 -24.44 3.63
N SER A 8 5.47 -24.89 2.68
CA SER A 8 5.27 -24.19 1.42
C SER A 8 4.77 -22.79 1.74
N PHE A 9 5.65 -21.80 1.62
CA PHE A 9 5.27 -20.39 1.71
C PHE A 9 4.53 -20.09 0.40
N THR A 10 3.24 -20.38 0.34
CA THR A 10 2.40 -19.94 -0.78
C THR A 10 2.31 -18.42 -0.68
N GLY A 11 3.25 -17.72 -1.33
CA GLY A 11 3.35 -16.26 -1.28
C GLY A 11 2.01 -15.58 -1.60
N THR A 12 1.19 -16.21 -2.44
CA THR A 12 -0.17 -15.78 -2.80
C THR A 12 -1.07 -15.46 -1.60
N ALA A 13 -0.98 -16.21 -0.50
CA ALA A 13 -1.80 -15.98 0.69
C ALA A 13 -1.41 -14.69 1.45
N PHE A 14 -0.12 -14.34 1.44
CA PHE A 14 0.39 -13.11 2.06
C PHE A 14 0.07 -11.89 1.20
N PHE A 15 0.19 -12.00 -0.13
CA PHE A 15 -0.16 -10.93 -1.08
C PHE A 15 -1.62 -10.52 -1.06
N LEU A 16 -2.52 -11.49 -0.96
CA LEU A 16 -3.96 -11.22 -0.92
C LEU A 16 -4.36 -10.52 0.39
N TRP A 17 -3.67 -10.84 1.49
CA TRP A 17 -3.96 -10.26 2.81
C TRP A 17 -3.68 -8.75 2.90
N ASP A 18 -2.55 -8.28 2.36
CA ASP A 18 -2.17 -6.86 2.46
C ASP A 18 -2.94 -5.94 1.48
N LEU A 19 -3.27 -6.42 0.27
CA LEU A 19 -4.08 -5.66 -0.68
C LEU A 19 -5.52 -5.47 -0.16
N ASP A 20 -6.07 -6.54 0.45
CA ASP A 20 -7.40 -6.50 1.06
C ASP A 20 -7.43 -5.57 2.28
N HIS A 21 -6.35 -5.48 3.05
CA HIS A 21 -6.30 -4.64 4.25
C HIS A 21 -6.52 -3.15 3.96
N VAL A 22 -5.73 -2.56 3.06
CA VAL A 22 -5.84 -1.11 2.77
C VAL A 22 -7.13 -0.79 2.03
N SER A 23 -7.60 -1.70 1.17
CA SER A 23 -8.89 -1.55 0.49
C SER A 23 -10.07 -1.56 1.47
N GLU A 24 -10.07 -2.50 2.42
CA GLU A 24 -11.08 -2.58 3.46
C GLU A 24 -11.00 -1.38 4.42
N LEU A 25 -9.80 -0.92 4.75
CA LEU A 25 -9.61 0.27 5.56
C LEU A 25 -10.20 1.52 4.88
N ALA A 26 -9.97 1.68 3.58
CA ALA A 26 -10.58 2.77 2.80
C ALA A 26 -12.10 2.68 2.82
N ARG A 27 -12.68 1.48 2.68
CA ARG A 27 -14.14 1.25 2.77
C ARG A 27 -14.70 1.60 4.16
N GLN A 28 -13.97 1.27 5.23
CA GLN A 28 -14.37 1.63 6.59
C GLN A 28 -14.32 3.14 6.82
N SER A 29 -13.27 3.80 6.31
CA SER A 29 -13.12 5.26 6.43
C SER A 29 -14.15 6.03 5.59
N GLU A 30 -14.50 5.51 4.40
CA GLU A 30 -15.60 6.00 3.58
C GLU A 30 -16.92 5.98 4.34
N ASN A 31 -17.28 4.83 4.93
CA ASN A 31 -18.49 4.71 5.73
C ASN A 31 -18.52 5.70 6.91
N LYS A 32 -17.39 5.88 7.61
CA LYS A 32 -17.28 6.87 8.69
C LYS A 32 -17.46 8.31 8.18
N THR A 33 -16.86 8.64 7.04
CA THR A 33 -16.98 9.96 6.43
C THR A 33 -18.43 10.24 6.02
N LEU A 34 -19.08 9.28 5.35
CA LEU A 34 -20.51 9.40 4.99
C LEU A 34 -21.40 9.54 6.22
N LEU A 35 -21.13 8.79 7.29
CA LEU A 35 -21.84 8.91 8.57
C LEU A 35 -21.65 10.30 9.19
N LEU A 36 -20.41 10.79 9.25
CA LEU A 36 -20.08 12.13 9.74
C LEU A 36 -20.87 13.21 8.99
N PHE A 37 -20.89 13.16 7.66
CA PHE A 37 -21.65 14.09 6.85
C PHE A 37 -23.15 14.00 7.11
N SER A 38 -23.70 12.78 7.21
CA SER A 38 -25.12 12.58 7.51
C SER A 38 -25.54 13.04 8.91
N GLN A 39 -24.63 13.05 9.88
CA GLN A 39 -24.93 13.38 11.28
C GLN A 39 -24.67 14.85 11.58
N VAL A 40 -23.51 15.36 11.17
CA VAL A 40 -23.00 16.70 11.50
C VAL A 40 -23.28 17.69 10.37
N TYR A 41 -23.02 17.32 9.12
CA TYR A 41 -23.11 18.20 7.95
C TYR A 41 -24.34 17.91 7.07
N ARG A 42 -25.52 17.74 7.70
CA ARG A 42 -26.75 17.26 7.05
C ARG A 42 -27.11 17.98 5.75
N GLY A 43 -26.94 19.30 5.71
CA GLY A 43 -27.23 20.12 4.53
C GLY A 43 -26.32 19.83 3.33
N MET A 44 -25.10 19.35 3.58
CA MET A 44 -24.11 19.01 2.56
C MET A 44 -24.09 17.51 2.23
N ALA A 45 -24.71 16.66 3.05
CA ALA A 45 -24.55 15.20 2.99
C ALA A 45 -24.98 14.56 1.66
N VAL A 46 -26.07 15.03 1.05
CA VAL A 46 -26.55 14.48 -0.23
C VAL A 46 -25.65 14.92 -1.38
N LEU A 47 -25.28 16.21 -1.41
CA LEU A 47 -24.52 16.81 -2.50
C LEU A 47 -23.03 16.43 -2.50
N SER A 48 -22.48 16.08 -1.33
CA SER A 48 -21.08 15.66 -1.18
C SER A 48 -20.85 14.16 -1.37
N ARG A 49 -21.91 13.34 -1.34
CA ARG A 49 -21.81 11.86 -1.34
C ARG A 49 -20.99 11.34 -2.52
N GLU A 50 -21.32 11.75 -3.75
CA GLU A 50 -20.61 11.30 -4.96
C GLU A 50 -19.11 11.61 -4.86
N ARG A 51 -18.74 12.81 -4.41
CA ARG A 51 -17.34 13.22 -4.29
C ARG A 51 -16.59 12.50 -3.18
N ILE A 52 -17.26 12.15 -2.10
CA ILE A 52 -16.69 11.28 -1.06
C ILE A 52 -16.42 9.89 -1.64
N GLU A 53 -17.41 9.30 -2.31
CA GLU A 53 -17.29 7.97 -2.93
C GLU A 53 -16.19 7.94 -4.01
N ASP A 54 -16.05 9.01 -4.79
CA ASP A 54 -14.99 9.18 -5.78
C ASP A 54 -13.60 9.19 -5.13
N LEU A 55 -13.38 10.03 -4.12
CA LEU A 55 -12.10 10.09 -3.41
C LEU A 55 -11.68 8.72 -2.85
N TYR A 56 -12.61 8.01 -2.21
CA TYR A 56 -12.30 6.69 -1.65
C TYR A 56 -12.15 5.61 -2.72
N ARG A 57 -12.84 5.74 -3.85
CA ARG A 57 -12.62 4.87 -5.02
C ARG A 57 -11.23 5.08 -5.59
N ASP A 58 -10.79 6.32 -5.78
CA ASP A 58 -9.47 6.65 -6.30
C ASP A 58 -8.37 6.10 -5.38
N ILE A 59 -8.53 6.19 -4.06
CA ILE A 59 -7.61 5.58 -3.07
C ILE A 59 -7.51 4.06 -3.29
N ARG A 60 -8.65 3.36 -3.46
CA ARG A 60 -8.67 1.91 -3.66
C ARG A 60 -8.07 1.50 -5.00
N GLU A 61 -8.39 2.24 -6.06
CA GLU A 61 -7.87 2.00 -7.41
C GLU A 61 -6.37 2.23 -7.46
N TYR A 62 -5.89 3.28 -6.79
CA TYR A 62 -4.47 3.53 -6.62
C TYR A 62 -3.79 2.30 -6.00
N VAL A 63 -4.25 1.79 -4.86
CA VAL A 63 -3.60 0.61 -4.25
C VAL A 63 -3.64 -0.65 -5.16
N ARG A 64 -4.72 -0.84 -5.95
CA ARG A 64 -4.87 -2.01 -6.85
C ARG A 64 -4.02 -1.98 -8.11
N ALA A 65 -3.81 -0.79 -8.71
CA ALA A 65 -3.27 -0.63 -10.06
C ALA A 65 -1.91 -1.32 -10.33
N ASN A 66 -1.12 -1.63 -9.29
CA ASN A 66 0.20 -2.24 -9.41
C ASN A 66 0.29 -3.72 -8.96
N SER A 67 -0.83 -4.37 -8.62
CA SER A 67 -0.82 -5.81 -8.36
C SER A 67 -0.46 -6.64 -9.62
N THR A 68 -0.59 -6.08 -10.82
CA THR A 68 -0.47 -6.82 -12.09
C THR A 68 0.62 -6.31 -13.05
N SER A 69 0.96 -5.02 -13.09
CA SER A 69 1.94 -4.44 -14.05
C SER A 69 3.32 -4.12 -13.45
N ALA A 70 4.38 -4.29 -14.23
CA ALA A 70 5.77 -3.95 -13.88
C ALA A 70 6.08 -2.44 -13.94
N LYS A 71 5.16 -1.62 -14.49
CA LYS A 71 5.32 -0.17 -14.60
C LYS A 71 4.11 0.54 -13.96
N PRO A 72 4.32 1.51 -13.06
CA PRO A 72 3.22 2.26 -12.45
C PRO A 72 2.45 2.99 -13.54
N THR A 73 1.16 2.67 -13.69
CA THR A 73 0.25 3.42 -14.57
C THR A 73 -0.32 4.67 -13.90
N SER A 74 -0.22 4.74 -12.57
CA SER A 74 -0.82 5.79 -11.74
C SER A 74 0.24 6.40 -10.82
N SER A 75 0.34 7.73 -10.87
CA SER A 75 1.37 8.52 -10.20
C SER A 75 0.89 9.03 -8.83
N PRO A 76 1.77 9.24 -7.82
CA PRO A 76 1.37 9.85 -6.54
C PRO A 76 0.64 11.20 -6.71
N GLU A 77 0.91 11.91 -7.80
CA GLU A 77 0.26 13.15 -8.22
C GLU A 77 -1.23 12.98 -8.50
N GLU A 78 -1.70 11.80 -8.91
CA GLU A 78 -3.13 11.52 -9.12
C GLU A 78 -3.89 11.50 -7.79
N VAL A 79 -3.27 10.98 -6.72
CA VAL A 79 -3.84 11.02 -5.36
C VAL A 79 -3.94 12.46 -4.88
N VAL A 80 -2.89 13.26 -5.13
CA VAL A 80 -2.90 14.69 -4.81
C VAL A 80 -4.01 15.40 -5.58
N ALA A 81 -4.13 15.15 -6.88
CA ALA A 81 -5.17 15.73 -7.72
C ALA A 81 -6.58 15.35 -7.25
N SER A 82 -6.81 14.07 -6.89
CA SER A 82 -8.10 13.59 -6.38
C SER A 82 -8.50 14.29 -5.07
N VAL A 83 -7.56 14.43 -4.12
CA VAL A 83 -7.82 15.16 -2.86
C VAL A 83 -8.11 16.64 -3.14
N MET A 84 -7.34 17.29 -4.01
CA MET A 84 -7.55 18.71 -4.33
C MET A 84 -8.87 18.93 -5.07
N ALA A 85 -9.26 18.03 -5.99
CA ALA A 85 -10.54 18.07 -6.67
C ALA A 85 -11.70 17.91 -5.68
N PHE A 86 -11.59 16.98 -4.72
CA PHE A 86 -12.56 16.81 -3.64
C PHE A 86 -12.79 18.11 -2.86
N PHE A 87 -11.72 18.78 -2.41
CA PHE A 87 -11.85 20.03 -1.65
C PHE A 87 -12.32 21.21 -2.52
N THR A 88 -11.92 21.26 -3.78
CA THR A 88 -12.40 22.25 -4.75
C THR A 88 -13.92 22.14 -4.91
N ASP A 89 -14.43 20.91 -5.03
CA ASP A 89 -15.85 20.65 -5.15
C ASP A 89 -16.61 20.86 -3.83
N LEU A 90 -15.98 20.63 -2.69
CA LEU A 90 -16.57 20.87 -1.37
C LEU A 90 -16.74 22.36 -1.06
N PHE A 91 -15.90 23.24 -1.62
CA PHE A 91 -15.90 24.66 -1.27
C PHE A 91 -17.24 25.37 -1.53
N PRO A 92 -17.89 25.26 -2.71
CA PRO A 92 -19.21 25.85 -2.91
C PRO A 92 -20.28 25.34 -1.94
N LEU A 93 -20.21 24.07 -1.51
CA LEU A 93 -21.15 23.51 -0.55
C LEU A 93 -20.92 24.10 0.85
N ALA A 94 -19.66 24.19 1.27
CA ALA A 94 -19.29 24.77 2.54
C ALA A 94 -19.68 26.25 2.61
N TYR A 95 -19.46 27.00 1.53
CA TYR A 95 -19.83 28.40 1.38
C TYR A 95 -21.35 28.61 1.46
N HIS A 96 -22.13 27.77 0.77
CA HIS A 96 -23.59 27.83 0.83
C HIS A 96 -24.09 27.60 2.26
N HIS A 97 -23.48 26.65 2.96
CA HIS A 97 -23.85 26.30 4.33
C HIS A 97 -23.49 27.39 5.36
N SER A 98 -22.35 28.09 5.20
CA SER A 98 -21.89 29.11 6.15
C SER A 98 -22.57 30.47 5.97
N ALA A 99 -22.96 30.82 4.74
CA ALA A 99 -23.47 32.15 4.43
C ALA A 99 -24.94 32.37 4.87
N ASP A 100 -25.61 31.34 5.42
CA ASP A 100 -27.03 31.35 5.81
C ASP A 100 -27.93 31.94 4.70
N ILE A 101 -27.51 31.74 3.45
CA ILE A 101 -28.22 32.24 2.28
C ILE A 101 -29.45 31.36 2.14
N SER A 102 -30.62 32.00 2.20
CA SER A 102 -31.95 31.45 1.91
C SER A 102 -31.89 30.27 0.94
N ASN A 103 -32.70 29.22 1.19
CA ASN A 103 -32.86 27.91 0.50
C ASN A 103 -32.74 27.84 -1.04
N LYS A 104 -32.45 28.92 -1.75
CA LYS A 104 -32.02 28.95 -3.14
C LYS A 104 -30.55 28.52 -3.24
N ASP A 105 -30.33 27.52 -4.09
CA ASP A 105 -29.01 27.11 -4.51
C ASP A 105 -28.33 28.19 -5.37
N PHE A 106 -27.00 28.21 -5.40
CA PHE A 106 -26.25 29.12 -6.26
C PHE A 106 -26.39 28.74 -7.73
N THR A 107 -26.25 29.74 -8.61
CA THR A 107 -26.12 29.49 -10.05
C THR A 107 -24.86 28.67 -10.32
N LEU A 108 -24.88 27.89 -11.40
CA LEU A 108 -23.73 27.08 -11.83
C LEU A 108 -22.49 27.96 -12.02
N ASP A 109 -22.64 29.11 -12.67
CA ASP A 109 -21.55 30.06 -12.92
C ASP A 109 -20.90 30.56 -11.62
N TYR A 110 -21.71 30.79 -10.57
CA TYR A 110 -21.18 31.22 -9.28
C TYR A 110 -20.42 30.09 -8.58
N LYS A 111 -20.92 28.85 -8.65
CA LYS A 111 -20.20 27.67 -8.12
C LYS A 111 -18.87 27.46 -8.85
N GLU A 112 -18.84 27.62 -10.17
CA GLU A 112 -17.60 27.55 -10.94
C GLU A 112 -16.62 28.67 -10.58
N CYS A 113 -17.12 29.88 -10.34
CA CYS A 113 -16.30 31.00 -9.87
C CYS A 113 -15.63 30.67 -8.53
N LEU A 114 -16.40 30.14 -7.57
CA LEU A 114 -15.87 29.70 -6.27
C LEU A 114 -14.82 28.59 -6.44
N LYS A 115 -15.07 27.61 -7.31
CA LYS A 115 -14.06 26.56 -7.60
C LYS A 115 -12.77 27.14 -8.16
N LYS A 116 -12.86 28.08 -9.10
CA LYS A 116 -11.67 28.75 -9.70
C LYS A 116 -10.90 29.60 -8.69
N SER A 117 -11.56 30.14 -7.68
CA SER A 117 -10.91 30.92 -6.63
C SER A 117 -10.33 30.07 -5.50
N PHE A 118 -10.54 28.75 -5.50
CA PHE A 118 -10.08 27.83 -4.44
C PHE A 118 -8.60 28.00 -4.10
N GLU A 119 -7.71 28.00 -5.09
CA GLU A 119 -6.26 28.14 -4.87
C GLU A 119 -5.87 29.51 -4.31
N THR A 120 -6.59 30.56 -4.71
CA THR A 120 -6.31 31.94 -4.29
C THR A 120 -6.82 32.21 -2.88
N ILE A 121 -8.00 31.67 -2.54
CA ILE A 121 -8.67 31.89 -1.26
C ILE A 121 -8.13 30.94 -0.18
N SER A 122 -7.76 29.71 -0.56
CA SER A 122 -7.40 28.63 0.36
C SER A 122 -8.40 28.50 1.52
N PRO A 123 -9.68 28.20 1.23
CA PRO A 123 -10.77 28.29 2.20
C PRO A 123 -10.60 27.35 3.40
N PHE A 124 -9.88 26.25 3.21
CA PHE A 124 -9.61 25.24 4.24
C PHE A 124 -8.18 25.33 4.81
N GLY A 125 -7.45 26.42 4.50
CA GLY A 125 -6.04 26.59 4.85
C GLY A 125 -5.14 25.49 4.27
N ASP A 126 -4.11 25.10 5.01
CA ASP A 126 -3.12 24.10 4.56
C ASP A 126 -3.61 22.64 4.68
N ILE A 127 -4.84 22.42 5.17
CA ILE A 127 -5.35 21.08 5.47
C ILE A 127 -5.46 20.19 4.21
N PRO A 128 -6.02 20.66 3.07
CA PRO A 128 -6.03 19.88 1.82
C PRO A 128 -4.63 19.45 1.36
N ALA A 129 -3.64 20.33 1.49
CA ALA A 129 -2.25 20.03 1.13
C ALA A 129 -1.62 18.98 2.06
N GLN A 130 -1.86 19.10 3.38
CA GLN A 130 -1.40 18.11 4.35
C GLN A 130 -2.02 16.72 4.13
N ILE A 131 -3.34 16.67 3.85
CA ILE A 131 -4.03 15.42 3.52
C ILE A 131 -3.43 14.84 2.24
N SER A 132 -3.32 15.65 1.18
CA SER A 132 -2.78 15.20 -0.11
C SER A 132 -1.39 14.60 0.03
N GLN A 133 -0.50 15.28 0.76
CA GLN A 133 0.88 14.82 0.93
C GLN A 133 0.99 13.58 1.81
N SER A 134 0.22 13.50 2.90
CA SER A 134 0.25 12.32 3.79
C SER A 134 -0.38 11.10 3.12
N LEU A 135 -1.47 11.30 2.37
CA LEU A 135 -2.13 10.23 1.64
C LEU A 135 -1.28 9.74 0.47
N SER A 136 -0.72 10.63 -0.35
CA SER A 136 0.13 10.21 -1.48
C SER A 136 1.36 9.41 -1.01
N LYS A 137 2.09 9.91 0.00
CA LYS A 137 3.27 9.23 0.57
C LYS A 137 2.93 7.88 1.19
N SER A 138 1.85 7.80 1.97
CA SER A 138 1.47 6.55 2.63
C SER A 138 0.98 5.48 1.65
N LEU A 139 0.22 5.87 0.63
CA LEU A 139 -0.20 4.95 -0.42
C LEU A 139 0.96 4.54 -1.33
N GLU A 140 1.90 5.45 -1.62
CA GLU A 140 3.13 5.12 -2.36
C GLU A 140 3.99 4.12 -1.59
N ALA A 141 4.24 4.35 -0.30
CA ALA A 141 4.96 3.40 0.55
C ALA A 141 4.28 2.01 0.59
N THR A 142 2.95 1.99 0.69
CA THR A 142 2.15 0.75 0.62
C THR A 142 2.37 0.02 -0.71
N ARG A 143 2.33 0.74 -1.83
CA ARG A 143 2.59 0.14 -3.15
C ARG A 143 3.99 -0.40 -3.29
N LEU A 144 5.00 0.36 -2.84
CA LEU A 144 6.39 -0.06 -2.86
C LEU A 144 6.58 -1.35 -2.06
N LEU A 145 5.91 -1.46 -0.91
CA LEU A 145 5.94 -2.68 -0.09
C LEU A 145 5.32 -3.87 -0.83
N LEU A 146 4.13 -3.70 -1.42
CA LEU A 146 3.46 -4.75 -2.19
C LEU A 146 4.29 -5.20 -3.40
N GLN A 147 4.91 -4.25 -4.11
CA GLN A 147 5.81 -4.53 -5.22
C GLN A 147 7.06 -5.27 -4.74
N ALA A 148 7.67 -4.82 -3.65
CA ALA A 148 8.84 -5.47 -3.06
C ALA A 148 8.51 -6.91 -2.69
N PHE A 149 7.38 -7.15 -2.03
CA PHE A 149 6.95 -8.52 -1.75
C PHE A 149 6.80 -9.32 -3.05
N ARG A 150 6.17 -8.77 -4.10
CA ARG A 150 5.93 -9.50 -5.36
C ARG A 150 7.23 -9.97 -5.98
N VAL A 151 8.21 -9.06 -6.05
CA VAL A 151 9.56 -9.36 -6.52
C VAL A 151 10.19 -10.44 -5.64
N GLY A 152 10.06 -10.34 -4.31
CA GLY A 152 10.57 -11.36 -3.39
C GLY A 152 9.97 -12.75 -3.64
N ALA A 153 8.67 -12.84 -3.87
CA ALA A 153 8.03 -14.12 -4.19
C ALA A 153 8.41 -14.66 -5.57
N GLU A 154 8.59 -13.78 -6.56
CA GLU A 154 9.07 -14.16 -7.89
C GLU A 154 10.51 -14.70 -7.82
N VAL A 155 11.38 -14.05 -7.06
CA VAL A 155 12.76 -14.51 -6.80
C VAL A 155 12.76 -15.86 -6.10
N LEU A 156 11.94 -16.05 -5.06
CA LEU A 156 11.83 -17.33 -4.36
C LEU A 156 11.29 -18.44 -5.26
N ASN A 157 10.25 -18.17 -6.04
CA ASN A 157 9.67 -19.14 -6.97
C ASN A 157 10.67 -19.52 -8.08
N THR A 158 11.38 -18.53 -8.64
CA THR A 158 12.42 -18.76 -9.65
C THR A 158 13.57 -19.57 -9.06
N THR A 159 14.01 -19.23 -7.85
CA THR A 159 15.08 -19.96 -7.15
C THR A 159 14.66 -21.41 -6.89
N ASP A 160 13.41 -21.65 -6.47
CA ASP A 160 12.87 -23.01 -6.25
C ASP A 160 12.87 -23.81 -7.56
N THR A 161 12.41 -23.22 -8.67
CA THR A 161 12.44 -23.87 -9.99
C THR A 161 13.87 -24.22 -10.44
N LEU A 162 14.83 -23.32 -10.25
CA LEU A 162 16.23 -23.57 -10.62
C LEU A 162 16.84 -24.69 -9.78
N LEU A 163 16.56 -24.72 -8.48
CA LEU A 163 17.03 -25.78 -7.58
C LEU A 163 16.45 -27.16 -7.95
N ILE A 164 15.23 -27.22 -8.47
CA ILE A 164 14.55 -28.46 -8.86
C ILE A 164 14.96 -28.92 -10.26
N ASP A 165 14.98 -28.01 -11.25
CA ASP A 165 15.19 -28.36 -12.66
C ASP A 165 16.69 -28.54 -13.02
N GLU A 166 17.60 -27.69 -12.50
CA GLU A 166 19.06 -27.83 -12.75
C GLU A 166 19.73 -28.83 -11.80
N GLY A 167 19.11 -29.12 -10.66
CA GLY A 167 19.59 -30.10 -9.67
C GLY A 167 19.42 -31.57 -10.11
N GLY A 168 18.65 -31.83 -11.18
CA GLY A 168 18.36 -33.18 -11.66
C GLY A 168 19.14 -33.64 -12.89
N ALA A 169 19.49 -32.73 -13.81
CA ALA A 169 20.02 -33.11 -15.12
C ALA A 169 21.31 -32.38 -15.55
N GLU A 170 21.56 -31.14 -15.10
CA GLU A 170 22.71 -30.34 -15.55
C GLU A 170 23.89 -30.31 -14.55
N HIS A 171 23.65 -30.48 -13.24
CA HIS A 171 24.70 -30.68 -12.24
C HIS A 171 24.95 -32.18 -11.95
N SER A 172 25.63 -32.86 -12.87
CA SER A 172 26.01 -34.27 -12.68
C SER A 172 26.72 -34.53 -11.35
N GLU A 173 27.54 -33.57 -10.88
CA GLU A 173 28.28 -33.68 -9.62
C GLU A 173 27.40 -33.61 -8.36
N CYS A 174 26.37 -32.75 -8.35
CA CYS A 174 25.41 -32.68 -7.24
C CYS A 174 24.54 -33.93 -7.19
N HIS A 175 24.00 -34.32 -8.34
CA HIS A 175 23.19 -35.53 -8.47
C HIS A 175 23.98 -36.76 -7.98
N ASP A 176 25.22 -36.93 -8.44
CA ASP A 176 26.08 -38.04 -8.03
C ASP A 176 26.39 -38.01 -6.53
N SER A 177 26.64 -36.83 -5.96
CA SER A 177 26.90 -36.67 -4.54
C SER A 177 25.66 -36.98 -3.69
N LEU A 178 24.47 -36.58 -4.13
CA LEU A 178 23.20 -36.89 -3.48
C LEU A 178 22.88 -38.39 -3.54
N VAL A 179 23.10 -39.03 -4.70
CA VAL A 179 22.92 -40.47 -4.87
C VAL A 179 23.89 -41.25 -3.98
N LYS A 180 25.16 -40.84 -3.94
CA LYS A 180 26.17 -41.44 -3.06
C LYS A 180 25.78 -41.32 -1.60
N MET A 181 25.38 -40.13 -1.17
CA MET A 181 24.95 -39.89 0.21
C MET A 181 23.70 -40.71 0.59
N THR A 182 22.75 -40.88 -0.32
CA THR A 182 21.43 -41.43 -0.02
C THR A 182 21.36 -42.95 -0.21
N TYR A 183 22.01 -43.49 -1.23
CA TYR A 183 21.84 -44.88 -1.66
C TYR A 183 23.07 -45.77 -1.48
N CYS A 184 24.31 -45.24 -1.54
CA CYS A 184 25.50 -46.07 -1.39
C CYS A 184 25.55 -46.89 -0.08
N PRO A 185 25.09 -46.41 1.09
CA PRO A 185 25.06 -47.23 2.30
C PRO A 185 24.25 -48.52 2.13
N ARG A 186 23.16 -48.48 1.35
CA ARG A 186 22.33 -49.66 1.05
C ARG A 186 23.06 -50.62 0.12
N CYS A 187 23.70 -50.09 -0.92
CA CYS A 187 24.47 -50.89 -1.88
C CYS A 187 25.69 -51.57 -1.23
N LEU A 188 26.29 -50.94 -0.22
CA LEU A 188 27.43 -51.46 0.53
C LEU A 188 27.03 -52.48 1.62
N GLY A 189 25.75 -52.84 1.72
CA GLY A 189 25.28 -53.81 2.71
C GLY A 189 25.32 -53.30 4.16
N MET A 190 25.38 -51.98 4.37
CA MET A 190 25.27 -51.42 5.73
C MET A 190 23.86 -51.67 6.25
N ALA A 191 23.75 -52.41 7.35
CA ALA A 191 22.47 -52.79 7.94
C ALA A 191 21.70 -51.56 8.48
N GLY A 192 20.41 -51.48 8.11
CA GLY A 192 19.35 -50.69 8.79
C GLY A 192 19.50 -49.16 8.76
N HIS A 193 18.58 -48.45 8.10
CA HIS A 193 18.30 -47.00 8.24
C HIS A 193 19.50 -46.06 8.52
N ALA A 194 20.69 -46.36 7.99
CA ALA A 194 21.90 -45.59 8.26
C ALA A 194 21.73 -44.20 7.64
N LYS A 195 21.54 -43.20 8.50
CA LYS A 195 21.40 -41.81 8.09
C LYS A 195 22.80 -41.23 7.80
N PRO A 196 22.93 -40.34 6.80
CA PRO A 196 24.19 -39.66 6.56
C PRO A 196 24.56 -38.82 7.79
N CYS A 197 25.86 -38.75 8.09
CA CYS A 197 26.38 -37.86 9.14
C CYS A 197 25.95 -36.41 8.86
N SER A 198 25.60 -35.65 9.90
CA SER A 198 25.14 -34.26 9.73
C SER A 198 26.14 -33.41 8.93
N GLY A 199 27.44 -33.53 9.20
CA GLY A 199 28.47 -32.80 8.47
C GLY A 199 28.59 -33.23 7.00
N TYR A 200 28.46 -34.52 6.71
CA TYR A 200 28.49 -35.03 5.33
C TYR A 200 27.26 -34.54 4.55
N CYS A 201 26.07 -34.63 5.16
CA CYS A 201 24.83 -34.13 4.59
C CYS A 201 24.91 -32.63 4.24
N LEU A 202 25.35 -31.81 5.20
CA LEU A 202 25.49 -30.37 5.00
C LEU A 202 26.51 -30.03 3.90
N ASN A 203 27.61 -30.78 3.80
CA ASN A 203 28.62 -30.53 2.76
C ASN A 203 28.10 -30.88 1.36
N VAL A 204 27.38 -32.00 1.22
CA VAL A 204 26.73 -32.37 -0.05
C VAL A 204 25.71 -31.31 -0.46
N LEU A 205 24.83 -30.90 0.45
CA LEU A 205 23.82 -29.88 0.17
C LEU A 205 24.44 -28.53 -0.16
N ARG A 206 25.49 -28.10 0.57
CA ARG A 206 26.22 -26.86 0.26
C ARG A 206 26.83 -26.91 -1.14
N GLY A 207 27.44 -28.02 -1.54
CA GLY A 207 27.98 -28.19 -2.88
C GLY A 207 26.91 -28.04 -3.96
N CYS A 208 25.70 -28.56 -3.71
CA CYS A 208 24.58 -28.45 -4.64
C CYS A 208 24.03 -27.03 -4.81
N ILE A 209 24.06 -26.20 -3.76
CA ILE A 209 23.43 -24.86 -3.79
C ILE A 209 24.44 -23.71 -3.84
N ALA A 210 25.75 -23.99 -3.78
CA ALA A 210 26.79 -22.98 -3.62
C ALA A 210 26.73 -21.85 -4.67
N LYS A 211 26.46 -22.21 -5.94
CA LYS A 211 26.36 -21.24 -7.04
C LYS A 211 25.20 -20.26 -6.82
N TYR A 212 24.00 -20.78 -6.58
CA TYR A 212 22.81 -19.95 -6.37
C TYR A 212 22.92 -19.09 -5.12
N VAL A 213 23.45 -19.66 -4.01
CA VAL A 213 23.66 -18.91 -2.78
C VAL A 213 24.68 -17.78 -2.99
N ALA A 214 25.78 -18.03 -3.71
CA ALA A 214 26.79 -16.99 -3.96
C ALA A 214 26.26 -15.81 -4.80
N GLU A 215 25.37 -16.09 -5.76
CA GLU A 215 24.79 -15.06 -6.62
C GLU A 215 23.60 -14.33 -5.96
N LEU A 216 22.80 -15.05 -5.15
CA LEU A 216 21.58 -14.52 -4.57
C LEU A 216 21.76 -13.90 -3.18
N ASP A 217 22.69 -14.39 -2.35
CA ASP A 217 22.80 -13.99 -0.94
C ASP A 217 23.06 -12.48 -0.76
N PRO A 218 24.02 -11.84 -1.45
CA PRO A 218 24.22 -10.39 -1.31
C PRO A 218 23.00 -9.52 -1.71
N PRO A 219 22.39 -9.68 -2.91
CA PRO A 219 21.22 -8.89 -3.28
C PRO A 219 19.97 -9.23 -2.45
N TRP A 220 19.83 -10.49 -2.01
CA TRP A 220 18.72 -10.90 -1.15
C TRP A 220 18.80 -10.27 0.23
N ASN A 221 19.98 -10.23 0.85
CA ASN A 221 20.17 -9.56 2.13
C ASN A 221 19.85 -8.06 2.03
N GLY A 222 20.32 -7.38 0.98
CA GLY A 222 19.97 -5.97 0.75
C GLY A 222 18.46 -5.75 0.51
N TYR A 223 17.81 -6.68 -0.19
CA TYR A 223 16.35 -6.67 -0.36
C TYR A 223 15.62 -6.80 0.99
N VAL A 224 16.01 -7.77 1.82
CA VAL A 224 15.38 -8.00 3.14
C VAL A 224 15.56 -6.79 4.05
N GLU A 225 16.76 -6.22 4.12
CA GLU A 225 17.04 -5.00 4.89
C GLU A 225 16.20 -3.80 4.41
N GLY A 226 16.02 -3.67 3.10
CA GLY A 226 15.19 -2.61 2.51
C GLY A 226 13.71 -2.77 2.85
N VAL A 227 13.17 -3.99 2.75
CA VAL A 227 11.78 -4.30 3.12
C VAL A 227 11.55 -4.08 4.61
N GLU A 228 12.47 -4.54 5.46
CA GLU A 228 12.40 -4.33 6.91
C GLU A 228 12.39 -2.84 7.26
N SER A 229 13.28 -2.05 6.64
CA SER A 229 13.35 -0.60 6.82
C SER A 229 12.04 0.09 6.45
N LEU A 230 11.41 -0.32 5.35
CA LEU A 230 10.11 0.20 4.91
C LEU A 230 9.00 -0.16 5.90
N LEU A 231 8.94 -1.41 6.37
CA LEU A 231 7.97 -1.87 7.36
C LEU A 231 8.11 -1.12 8.68
N ILE A 232 9.34 -0.88 9.16
CA ILE A 232 9.61 -0.10 10.36
C ILE A 232 9.12 1.34 10.19
N ALA A 233 9.38 1.97 9.04
CA ALA A 233 8.91 3.31 8.74
C ALA A 233 7.37 3.39 8.72
N MET A 234 6.70 2.40 8.14
CA MET A 234 5.24 2.30 8.10
C MET A 234 4.61 2.00 9.46
N LYS A 235 5.26 1.22 10.34
CA LYS A 235 4.73 0.86 11.66
C LYS A 235 4.90 1.96 12.71
N ARG A 236 5.83 2.89 12.50
CA ARG A 236 6.18 3.90 13.51
C ARG A 236 4.97 4.80 13.83
N GLY A 237 4.42 4.63 15.04
CA GLY A 237 3.11 5.19 15.43
C GLY A 237 3.01 6.71 15.51
N ASN A 238 4.13 7.46 15.48
CA ASN A 238 4.09 8.92 15.47
C ASN A 238 3.72 9.52 14.10
N ASN A 239 3.69 8.73 13.02
CA ASN A 239 3.44 9.25 11.67
C ASN A 239 4.37 10.39 11.21
N ASP A 240 5.52 10.62 11.87
CA ASP A 240 6.44 11.72 11.56
C ASP A 240 6.91 11.68 10.09
N ALA A 241 7.00 10.49 9.50
CA ALA A 241 7.35 10.29 8.09
C ALA A 241 6.15 10.33 7.12
N GLY A 242 4.91 10.29 7.63
CA GLY A 242 3.68 10.33 6.83
C GLY A 242 3.43 9.09 5.96
N VAL A 243 4.09 7.97 6.23
CA VAL A 243 4.06 6.75 5.38
C VAL A 243 3.10 5.66 5.87
N ASN A 244 2.50 5.81 7.05
CA ASN A 244 1.57 4.82 7.60
C ASN A 244 0.15 5.05 7.06
N ALA A 245 -0.27 4.22 6.10
CA ALA A 245 -1.59 4.31 5.49
C ALA A 245 -2.73 4.03 6.50
N ASP A 246 -2.50 3.21 7.53
CA ASP A 246 -3.53 2.91 8.54
C ASP A 246 -3.95 4.19 9.27
N VAL A 247 -2.97 4.92 9.79
CA VAL A 247 -3.21 6.15 10.54
C VAL A 247 -3.75 7.26 9.63
N VAL A 248 -3.26 7.38 8.39
CA VAL A 248 -3.73 8.44 7.47
C VAL A 248 -5.18 8.20 7.06
N ILE A 249 -5.51 6.98 6.59
CA ILE A 249 -6.86 6.67 6.10
C ILE A 249 -7.86 6.66 7.25
N ARG A 250 -7.52 6.12 8.42
CA ARG A 250 -8.45 6.10 9.58
C ARG A 250 -8.82 7.47 10.11
N ASN A 251 -7.96 8.47 9.92
CA ASN A 251 -8.18 9.83 10.42
C ASN A 251 -8.67 10.77 9.31
N LEU A 252 -8.90 10.28 8.09
CA LEU A 252 -9.27 11.13 6.95
C LEU A 252 -10.61 11.84 7.20
N ASP A 253 -11.59 11.17 7.78
CA ASP A 253 -12.87 11.75 8.21
C ASP A 253 -12.68 12.92 9.20
N THR A 254 -11.82 12.74 10.21
CA THR A 254 -11.53 13.80 11.19
C THR A 254 -10.79 14.98 10.57
N LYS A 255 -9.88 14.74 9.61
CA LYS A 255 -9.15 15.79 8.89
C LYS A 255 -10.06 16.56 7.95
N ILE A 256 -10.98 15.89 7.26
CA ILE A 256 -12.03 16.54 6.46
C ILE A 256 -12.94 17.39 7.36
N SER A 257 -13.34 16.86 8.52
CA SER A 257 -14.10 17.64 9.51
C SER A 257 -13.35 18.88 9.97
N ALA A 258 -12.05 18.76 10.27
CA ALA A 258 -11.20 19.88 10.67
C ALA A 258 -11.08 20.95 9.59
N ALA A 259 -11.01 20.55 8.30
CA ALA A 259 -11.05 21.48 7.18
C ALA A 259 -12.36 22.28 7.17
N ILE A 260 -13.51 21.59 7.26
CA ILE A 260 -14.81 22.25 7.28
C ILE A 260 -14.94 23.17 8.50
N MET A 261 -14.51 22.74 9.69
CA MET A 261 -14.53 23.57 10.90
C MET A 261 -13.64 24.80 10.77
N HIS A 262 -12.43 24.67 10.22
CA HIS A 262 -11.54 25.80 9.97
C HIS A 262 -12.19 26.84 9.05
N TYR A 263 -12.85 26.38 7.98
CA TYR A 263 -13.62 27.27 7.11
C TYR A 263 -14.80 27.90 7.84
N MET A 264 -15.55 27.15 8.65
CA MET A 264 -16.70 27.71 9.40
C MET A 264 -16.27 28.77 10.43
N GLU A 265 -15.10 28.61 11.05
CA GLU A 265 -14.55 29.59 12.00
C GLU A 265 -14.04 30.85 11.31
N LYS A 266 -13.35 30.70 10.17
CA LYS A 266 -12.70 31.81 9.45
C LYS A 266 -13.50 32.35 8.26
N GLY A 267 -14.64 31.75 7.96
CA GLY A 267 -15.43 32.03 6.76
C GLY A 267 -15.85 33.49 6.67
N LYS A 268 -16.21 34.11 7.80
CA LYS A 268 -16.58 35.54 7.84
C LYS A 268 -15.41 36.47 7.51
N ASP A 269 -14.19 36.11 7.89
CA ASP A 269 -12.99 36.89 7.57
C ASP A 269 -12.57 36.69 6.11
N ILE A 270 -12.78 35.49 5.57
CA ILE A 270 -12.56 35.18 4.15
C ILE A 270 -13.56 35.96 3.31
N ASP A 271 -14.84 35.93 3.68
CA ASP A 271 -15.87 36.70 3.01
C ASP A 271 -15.52 38.19 3.02
N ALA A 272 -15.17 38.77 4.18
CA ALA A 272 -14.80 40.19 4.27
C ALA A 272 -13.55 40.59 3.45
N ARG A 273 -12.64 39.65 3.16
CA ARG A 273 -11.43 39.91 2.36
C ARG A 273 -11.65 39.78 0.87
N TYR A 274 -12.62 38.97 0.45
CA TYR A 274 -12.84 38.60 -0.95
C TYR A 274 -14.25 38.97 -1.48
N SER A 275 -15.13 39.52 -0.64
CA SER A 275 -16.38 40.15 -1.06
C SER A 275 -16.08 41.56 -1.58
N VAL A 276 -16.15 41.71 -2.91
CA VAL A 276 -16.21 43.01 -3.61
C VAL A 276 -17.66 43.31 -3.94
#